data_AF-A0A2V6GEJ5-F1
#
_entry.id   AF-A0A2V6GEJ5-F1
#
_cell.length_a   1.000
_cell.length_b   1.000
_cell.length_c   1.000
_cell.angle_alpha   90.00
_cell.angle_beta   90.00
_cell.angle_gamma   90.00
#
_symmetry.space_group_name_H-M   'P 1'
#
loop_
_entity.id
_entity.type
_entity.pdbx_description
1 polymer ?
#
loop_
_entity_poly.entity_id
_entity_poly.type
_entity_poly.pdbx_seq_one_letter_code
_entity_poly.pdbx_strand_id
1 'polypeptide(L)'
;MGANFAAQTPDAEYEAVAEEYIRGYLAAHPLQGTALGFHEYDGKIGDYSRLALDAELSRLRRFDDRLKKIDGGKLSQRQSIDLRILQAAIKKELFQMQEMSVFERNPMTYARAADVNVYIKRNFAPLEDRVHSIAAIESQVPNIVIAAKTNLNDVLPKPYVELAIKIAKGSSDFLKKNLVAAVAELKDERIRAEFQDSNRRAAVALADYGAWLEREKLPKASPDFALGEEKYQRLLAETELVDLPPAKILEIGMAELKKEQQAFAEAARKIDPGKSAREVFKQIQSEHPTPENLLPDIGKDLEQI
;
A
#
# COMPACT_ATOMS: atom_id res chain seq x y z
N MET A 1 5.52 -31.73 43.41
CA MET A 1 5.93 -31.08 42.15
C MET A 1 5.20 -31.75 41.02
N GLY A 2 4.32 -31.02 40.35
CA GLY A 2 3.56 -31.49 39.20
C GLY A 2 2.92 -30.27 38.56
N ALA A 3 3.70 -29.55 37.77
CA ALA A 3 3.17 -28.45 36.97
C ALA A 3 2.27 -29.07 35.88
N ASN A 4 0.97 -28.89 36.02
CA ASN A 4 0.01 -29.17 34.96
C ASN A 4 0.30 -28.17 33.82
N PHE A 5 1.04 -28.60 32.80
CA PHE A 5 1.00 -27.93 31.51
C PHE A 5 -0.40 -28.16 30.96
N ALA A 6 -1.27 -27.15 31.04
CA ALA A 6 -2.55 -27.18 30.34
C ALA A 6 -2.24 -27.35 28.85
N ALA A 7 -2.78 -28.42 28.23
CA ALA A 7 -2.70 -28.60 26.80
C ALA A 7 -3.29 -27.36 26.11
N GLN A 8 -2.52 -26.69 25.24
CA GLN A 8 -3.05 -25.60 24.44
C GLN A 8 -4.14 -26.15 23.52
N THR A 9 -5.26 -25.43 23.41
CA THR A 9 -6.28 -25.77 22.44
C THR A 9 -5.76 -25.47 21.03
N PRO A 10 -6.26 -26.13 19.97
CA PRO A 10 -5.89 -25.80 18.59
C PRO A 10 -6.06 -24.31 18.26
N ASP A 11 -7.08 -23.66 18.83
CA ASP A 11 -7.30 -22.22 18.73
C ASP A 11 -6.16 -21.41 19.36
N ALA A 12 -5.72 -21.75 20.58
CA ALA A 12 -4.62 -21.06 21.26
C ALA A 12 -3.27 -21.26 20.55
N GLU A 13 -3.04 -22.44 19.96
CA GLU A 13 -1.86 -22.71 19.15
C GLU A 13 -1.86 -21.83 17.89
N TYR A 14 -2.98 -21.74 17.16
CA TYR A 14 -3.10 -20.86 16.00
C TYR A 14 -2.90 -19.39 16.37
N GLU A 15 -3.56 -18.92 17.43
CA GLU A 15 -3.50 -17.52 17.87
C GLU A 15 -2.07 -17.11 18.20
N ALA A 16 -1.30 -17.97 18.89
CA ALA A 16 0.11 -17.71 19.16
C ALA A 16 0.96 -17.58 17.87
N VAL A 17 0.70 -18.39 16.84
CA VAL A 17 1.38 -18.27 15.55
C VAL A 17 0.99 -16.97 14.84
N ALA A 18 -0.30 -16.61 14.88
CA ALA A 18 -0.81 -15.39 14.27
C ALA A 18 -0.22 -14.14 14.92
N GLU A 19 -0.18 -14.07 16.25
CA GLU A 19 0.43 -12.97 16.99
C GLU A 19 1.93 -12.82 16.69
N GLU A 20 2.66 -13.94 16.63
CA GLU A 20 4.08 -13.94 16.26
C GLU A 20 4.27 -13.39 14.83
N TYR A 21 3.43 -13.81 13.89
CA TYR A 21 3.47 -13.30 12.52
C TYR A 21 3.20 -11.80 12.47
N ILE A 22 2.12 -11.33 13.10
CA ILE A 22 1.69 -9.93 13.08
C ILE A 22 2.78 -9.03 13.67
N ARG A 23 3.34 -9.42 14.83
CA ARG A 23 4.44 -8.67 15.45
C ARG A 23 5.66 -8.58 14.52
N GLY A 24 6.04 -9.70 13.91
CA GLY A 24 7.15 -9.73 12.94
C GLY A 24 6.86 -8.89 11.69
N TYR A 25 5.62 -8.93 11.20
CA TYR A 25 5.18 -8.17 10.03
C TYR A 25 5.25 -6.66 10.28
N LEU A 26 4.73 -6.19 11.43
CA LEU A 26 4.78 -4.78 11.80
C LEU A 26 6.21 -4.31 12.10
N ALA A 27 7.07 -5.18 12.64
CA ALA A 27 8.49 -4.88 12.80
C ALA A 27 9.23 -4.71 11.45
N ALA A 28 8.86 -5.48 10.43
CA ALA A 28 9.37 -5.31 9.07
C ALA A 28 8.75 -4.11 8.33
N HIS A 29 7.51 -3.71 8.71
CA HIS A 29 6.73 -2.64 8.09
C HIS A 29 6.29 -1.57 9.12
N PRO A 30 7.23 -0.88 9.78
CA PRO A 30 6.91 0.01 10.90
C PRO A 30 5.94 1.15 10.55
N LEU A 31 6.02 1.72 9.34
CA LEU A 31 5.07 2.75 8.90
C LEU A 31 3.64 2.23 8.82
N GLN A 32 3.44 0.96 8.47
CA GLN A 32 2.14 0.31 8.52
C GLN A 32 1.67 0.15 9.98
N GLY A 33 2.58 -0.17 10.90
CA GLY A 33 2.33 -0.18 12.34
C GLY A 33 1.80 1.16 12.85
N THR A 34 2.51 2.26 12.57
CA THR A 34 2.05 3.61 12.91
C THR A 34 0.69 3.95 12.27
N ALA A 35 0.48 3.60 10.99
CA ALA A 35 -0.80 3.85 10.31
C ALA A 35 -1.99 3.11 10.97
N LEU A 36 -1.73 1.93 11.54
CA LEU A 36 -2.68 1.14 12.30
C LEU A 36 -2.83 1.59 13.77
N GLY A 37 -2.03 2.55 14.23
CA GLY A 37 -2.08 3.10 15.60
C GLY A 37 -1.09 2.48 16.59
N PHE A 38 -0.17 1.64 16.13
CA PHE A 38 0.90 1.08 16.96
C PHE A 38 2.08 2.06 17.05
N HIS A 39 2.01 2.99 17.99
CA HIS A 39 2.97 4.09 18.16
C HIS A 39 4.36 3.64 18.66
N GLU A 40 4.52 2.40 19.07
CA GLU A 40 5.84 1.77 19.32
C GLU A 40 6.72 1.68 18.06
N TYR A 41 6.14 1.86 16.87
CA TYR A 41 6.84 1.93 15.59
C TYR A 41 7.12 3.36 15.11
N ASP A 42 6.72 4.38 15.88
CA ASP A 42 6.93 5.77 15.47
C ASP A 42 8.42 6.08 15.28
N GLY A 43 8.73 6.78 14.19
CA GLY A 43 10.10 7.11 13.79
C GLY A 43 10.91 5.94 13.20
N LYS A 44 10.32 4.75 13.03
CA LYS A 44 10.98 3.60 12.39
C LYS A 44 10.56 3.48 10.92
N ILE A 45 11.45 2.93 10.10
CA ILE A 45 11.22 2.65 8.67
C ILE A 45 11.83 1.29 8.31
N GLY A 46 11.28 0.63 7.30
CA GLY A 46 11.74 -0.69 6.84
C GLY A 46 13.17 -0.64 6.29
N ASP A 47 13.91 -1.75 6.46
CA ASP A 47 15.22 -1.94 5.84
C ASP A 47 15.05 -2.61 4.47
N TYR A 48 15.54 -1.93 3.43
CA TYR A 48 15.46 -2.37 2.03
C TYR A 48 16.77 -3.02 1.55
N SER A 49 17.72 -3.28 2.44
CA SER A 49 18.93 -4.02 2.11
C SER A 49 18.59 -5.43 1.61
N ARG A 50 19.44 -5.99 0.73
CA ARG A 50 19.25 -7.35 0.22
C ARG A 50 19.13 -8.38 1.36
N LEU A 51 19.95 -8.20 2.40
CA LEU A 51 19.93 -9.04 3.59
C LEU A 51 18.57 -9.02 4.30
N ALA A 52 17.99 -7.83 4.51
CA ALA A 52 16.68 -7.70 5.14
C ALA A 52 15.56 -8.30 4.29
N LEU A 53 15.60 -8.09 2.96
CA LEU A 53 14.63 -8.66 2.03
C LEU A 53 14.70 -10.20 2.01
N ASP A 54 15.90 -10.77 1.97
CA ASP A 54 16.09 -12.23 2.01
C ASP A 54 15.66 -12.82 3.37
N ALA A 55 15.88 -12.10 4.47
CA ALA A 55 15.41 -12.47 5.80
C ALA A 55 13.87 -12.45 5.89
N GLU A 56 13.23 -11.44 5.31
CA GLU A 56 11.77 -11.33 5.28
C GLU A 56 11.16 -12.44 4.42
N LEU A 57 11.69 -12.69 3.23
CA LEU A 57 11.26 -13.81 2.39
C LEU A 57 11.38 -15.16 3.13
N SER A 58 12.47 -15.35 3.87
CA SER A 58 12.68 -16.54 4.69
C SER A 58 11.66 -16.63 5.83
N ARG A 59 11.32 -15.50 6.48
CA ARG A 59 10.28 -15.43 7.51
C ARG A 59 8.91 -15.81 6.94
N LEU A 60 8.52 -15.21 5.82
CA LEU A 60 7.24 -15.47 5.16
C LEU A 60 7.09 -16.96 4.79
N ARG A 61 8.13 -17.58 4.20
CA ARG A 61 8.12 -19.02 3.88
C ARG A 61 7.94 -19.89 5.12
N ARG A 62 8.63 -19.58 6.22
CA ARG A 62 8.46 -20.32 7.48
C ARG A 62 7.03 -20.23 8.01
N PHE A 63 6.38 -19.06 7.93
CA PHE A 63 4.99 -18.92 8.37
C PHE A 63 4.00 -19.61 7.43
N ASP A 64 4.22 -19.53 6.11
CA ASP A 64 3.43 -20.27 5.12
C ASP A 64 3.45 -21.79 5.43
N ASP A 65 4.63 -22.34 5.74
CA ASP A 65 4.79 -23.76 6.09
C ASP A 65 4.17 -24.13 7.45
N ARG A 66 4.20 -23.22 8.43
CA ARG A 66 3.56 -23.43 9.74
C ARG A 66 2.04 -23.44 9.62
N LEU A 67 1.48 -22.42 8.96
CA LEU A 67 0.02 -22.24 8.88
C LEU A 67 -0.66 -23.30 8.01
N LYS A 68 0.01 -23.83 6.97
CA LYS A 68 -0.52 -24.96 6.19
C LYS A 68 -0.71 -26.24 6.98
N LYS A 69 0.01 -26.42 8.10
CA LYS A 69 -0.07 -27.62 8.95
C LYS A 69 -1.22 -27.54 9.95
N ILE A 70 -1.81 -26.36 10.14
CA ILE A 70 -2.94 -26.17 11.05
C ILE A 70 -4.20 -26.69 10.37
N ASP A 71 -4.83 -27.67 11.00
CA ASP A 71 -6.08 -28.26 10.54
C ASP A 71 -7.25 -27.32 10.89
N GLY A 72 -7.70 -26.53 9.92
CA GLY A 72 -8.81 -25.59 10.09
C GLY A 72 -10.14 -26.25 10.48
N GLY A 73 -10.28 -27.57 10.34
CA GLY A 73 -11.45 -28.33 10.82
C GLY A 73 -11.45 -28.58 12.33
N LYS A 74 -10.31 -28.36 13.00
CA LYS A 74 -10.17 -28.46 14.46
C LYS A 74 -10.24 -27.10 15.16
N LEU A 75 -10.30 -26.02 14.39
CA LEU A 75 -10.45 -24.66 14.90
C LEU A 75 -11.92 -24.32 15.10
N SER A 76 -12.19 -23.36 15.98
CA SER A 76 -13.51 -22.69 15.99
C SER A 76 -13.78 -22.03 14.64
N GLN A 77 -15.06 -21.79 14.32
CA GLN A 77 -15.46 -21.17 13.05
C GLN A 77 -14.73 -19.85 12.79
N ARG A 78 -14.58 -19.02 13.83
CA ARG A 78 -13.86 -17.75 13.76
C ARG A 78 -12.38 -17.97 13.44
N GLN A 79 -11.69 -18.81 14.20
CA GLN A 79 -10.26 -19.07 14.00
C GLN A 79 -9.98 -19.77 12.66
N SER A 80 -10.91 -20.58 12.16
CA SER A 80 -10.83 -21.18 10.82
C SER A 80 -10.88 -20.13 9.71
N ILE A 81 -11.70 -19.08 9.86
CA ILE A 81 -11.75 -17.94 8.94
C ILE A 81 -10.45 -17.12 9.06
N ASP A 82 -10.03 -16.80 10.28
CA ASP A 82 -8.82 -16.02 10.53
C ASP A 82 -7.57 -16.73 9.96
N LEU A 83 -7.48 -18.06 10.08
CA LEU A 83 -6.43 -18.87 9.46
C LEU A 83 -6.40 -18.68 7.94
N ARG A 84 -7.56 -18.74 7.28
CA ARG A 84 -7.66 -18.57 5.82
C ARG A 84 -7.24 -17.17 5.37
N ILE A 85 -7.65 -16.14 6.12
CA ILE A 85 -7.25 -14.74 5.86
C ILE A 85 -5.73 -14.61 5.97
N LEU A 86 -5.14 -15.14 7.04
CA LEU A 86 -3.71 -15.06 7.27
C LEU A 86 -2.89 -15.84 6.23
N GLN A 87 -3.36 -17.02 5.82
CA GLN A 87 -2.76 -17.79 4.74
C GLN A 87 -2.76 -17.00 3.42
N ALA A 88 -3.90 -16.39 3.03
CA ALA A 88 -3.99 -15.57 1.83
C ALA A 88 -3.08 -14.32 1.90
N ALA A 89 -3.00 -13.68 3.08
CA ALA A 89 -2.12 -12.53 3.28
C ALA A 89 -0.63 -12.90 3.09
N ILE A 90 -0.17 -14.01 3.65
CA ILE A 90 1.21 -14.48 3.47
C ILE A 90 1.49 -14.89 2.02
N LYS A 91 0.52 -15.54 1.36
CA LYS A 91 0.62 -15.86 -0.07
C LYS A 91 0.79 -14.61 -0.92
N LYS A 92 0.06 -13.54 -0.60
CA LYS A 92 0.18 -12.25 -1.28
C LYS A 92 1.57 -11.65 -1.14
N GLU A 93 2.12 -11.62 0.07
CA GLU A 93 3.49 -11.14 0.31
C GLU A 93 4.53 -11.97 -0.48
N LEU A 94 4.45 -13.30 -0.40
CA LEU A 94 5.33 -14.20 -1.16
C LEU A 94 5.22 -13.98 -2.67
N PHE A 95 3.99 -13.86 -3.20
CA PHE A 95 3.75 -13.63 -4.61
C PHE A 95 4.35 -12.29 -5.08
N GLN A 96 4.16 -11.23 -4.30
CA GLN A 96 4.73 -9.91 -4.61
C GLN A 96 6.26 -9.94 -4.63
N MET A 97 6.88 -10.55 -3.62
CA MET A 97 8.34 -10.64 -3.54
C MET A 97 8.94 -11.53 -4.63
N GLN A 98 8.35 -12.70 -4.88
CA GLN A 98 8.95 -13.72 -5.73
C GLN A 98 8.50 -13.61 -7.20
N GLU A 99 7.20 -13.49 -7.44
CA GLU A 99 6.62 -13.62 -8.78
C GLU A 99 6.53 -12.28 -9.50
N MET A 100 6.20 -11.22 -8.75
CA MET A 100 6.18 -9.85 -9.25
C MET A 100 7.54 -9.15 -9.12
N SER A 101 8.45 -9.70 -8.29
CA SER A 101 9.78 -9.17 -8.04
C SER A 101 9.75 -7.66 -7.72
N VAL A 102 8.88 -7.26 -6.78
CA VAL A 102 8.59 -5.83 -6.53
C VAL A 102 9.80 -5.01 -6.07
N PHE A 103 10.86 -5.65 -5.56
CA PHE A 103 12.09 -4.98 -5.16
C PHE A 103 13.07 -4.84 -6.34
N GLU A 104 13.06 -5.76 -7.29
CA GLU A 104 13.99 -5.77 -8.41
C GLU A 104 13.40 -5.14 -9.68
N ARG A 105 12.07 -5.19 -9.84
CA ARG A 105 11.35 -4.78 -11.06
C ARG A 105 10.54 -3.50 -10.90
N ASN A 106 10.20 -3.10 -9.69
CA ASN A 106 9.32 -1.94 -9.44
C ASN A 106 10.05 -0.79 -8.72
N PRO A 107 10.56 0.21 -9.44
CA PRO A 107 11.24 1.36 -8.84
C PRO A 107 10.33 2.22 -7.94
N MET A 108 9.00 2.07 -8.05
CA MET A 108 8.05 2.80 -7.21
C MET A 108 8.07 2.32 -5.75
N THR A 109 8.49 1.07 -5.50
CA THR A 109 8.64 0.53 -4.13
C THR A 109 9.51 1.44 -3.28
N TYR A 110 10.64 1.88 -3.84
CA TYR A 110 11.57 2.79 -3.17
C TYR A 110 11.10 4.25 -3.18
N ALA A 111 10.45 4.70 -4.25
CA ALA A 111 9.94 6.07 -4.36
C ALA A 111 8.84 6.37 -3.32
N ARG A 112 8.12 5.34 -2.86
CA ARG A 112 7.02 5.43 -1.88
C ARG A 112 7.42 5.04 -0.46
N ALA A 113 8.64 4.57 -0.24
CA ALA A 113 9.04 3.90 1.00
C ALA A 113 8.98 4.79 2.25
N ALA A 114 9.16 6.10 2.10
CA ALA A 114 9.18 7.06 3.22
C ALA A 114 7.96 7.98 3.20
N ASP A 115 6.76 7.41 3.32
CA ASP A 115 5.55 8.20 3.48
C ASP A 115 5.37 8.66 4.94
N VAL A 116 5.57 9.96 5.16
CA VAL A 116 5.44 10.60 6.48
C VAL A 116 4.07 11.25 6.71
N ASN A 117 3.11 11.09 5.78
CA ASN A 117 1.80 11.77 5.87
C ASN A 117 1.01 11.44 7.14
N VAL A 118 1.17 10.25 7.72
CA VAL A 118 0.46 9.85 8.94
C VAL A 118 0.75 10.79 10.11
N TYR A 119 1.97 11.32 10.19
CA TYR A 119 2.42 12.25 11.24
C TYR A 119 1.86 13.67 11.06
N ILE A 120 1.34 14.00 9.88
CA ILE A 120 0.75 15.31 9.59
C ILE A 120 -0.77 15.27 9.63
N LYS A 121 -1.38 14.25 9.01
CA LYS A 121 -2.84 14.15 8.87
C LYS A 121 -3.56 13.79 10.16
N ARG A 122 -2.84 13.32 11.18
CA ARG A 122 -3.39 12.90 12.48
C ARG A 122 -2.72 13.65 13.62
N ASN A 123 -3.53 14.20 14.53
CA ASN A 123 -3.05 14.85 15.74
C ASN A 123 -3.09 13.89 16.94
N PHE A 124 -2.28 12.84 16.91
CA PHE A 124 -2.26 11.78 17.92
C PHE A 124 -1.22 11.98 19.04
N ALA A 125 -0.26 12.87 18.83
CA ALA A 125 0.84 13.19 19.74
C ALA A 125 1.23 14.67 19.59
N PRO A 126 1.96 15.25 20.57
CA PRO A 126 2.56 16.58 20.43
C PRO A 126 3.29 16.76 19.08
N LEU A 127 3.28 17.99 18.55
CA LEU A 127 3.86 18.27 17.24
C LEU A 127 5.36 17.94 17.23
N GLU A 128 6.06 18.27 18.32
CA GLU A 128 7.47 18.00 18.56
C GLU A 128 7.80 16.52 18.41
N ASP A 129 7.02 15.63 19.04
CA ASP A 129 7.21 14.17 18.98
C ASP A 129 6.99 13.65 17.56
N ARG A 130 5.93 14.11 16.89
CA ARG A 130 5.65 13.73 15.50
C ARG A 130 6.75 14.20 14.55
N VAL A 131 7.29 15.41 14.74
CA VAL A 131 8.40 15.94 13.94
C VAL A 131 9.69 15.16 14.19
N HIS A 132 9.96 14.74 15.42
CA HIS A 132 11.10 13.85 15.69
C HIS A 132 10.99 12.53 14.94
N SER A 133 9.81 11.91 14.90
CA SER A 133 9.58 10.71 14.10
C SER A 133 9.78 10.95 12.61
N ILE A 134 9.27 12.07 12.08
CA ILE A 134 9.48 12.47 10.68
C ILE A 134 10.98 12.58 10.39
N ALA A 135 11.75 13.28 11.23
CA ALA A 135 13.18 13.50 11.01
C ALA A 135 13.98 12.18 11.05
N ALA A 136 13.61 11.25 11.95
CA ALA A 136 14.20 9.92 12.02
C ALA A 136 13.97 9.10 10.74
N ILE A 137 12.75 9.14 10.20
CA ILE A 137 12.36 8.46 8.95
C ILE A 137 13.08 9.09 7.75
N GLU A 138 13.04 10.41 7.61
CA GLU A 138 13.68 11.15 6.52
C GLU A 138 15.19 10.88 6.45
N SER A 139 15.83 10.74 7.61
CA SER A 139 17.25 10.45 7.70
C SER A 139 17.66 9.12 7.04
N GLN A 140 16.72 8.19 6.84
CA GLN A 140 16.96 6.91 6.18
C GLN A 140 16.70 6.93 4.66
N VAL A 141 16.05 7.97 4.13
CA VAL A 141 15.72 8.08 2.69
C VAL A 141 16.97 7.93 1.80
N PRO A 142 18.13 8.54 2.11
CA PRO A 142 19.35 8.30 1.33
C PRO A 142 19.76 6.82 1.26
N ASN A 143 19.65 6.08 2.38
CA ASN A 143 19.97 4.65 2.42
C ASN A 143 18.99 3.82 1.58
N ILE A 144 17.70 4.18 1.59
CA ILE A 144 16.69 3.54 0.75
C ILE A 144 16.99 3.75 -0.73
N VAL A 145 17.40 4.96 -1.13
CA VAL A 145 17.79 5.24 -2.52
C VAL A 145 19.05 4.47 -2.92
N ILE A 146 20.00 4.27 -2.01
CA ILE A 146 21.17 3.40 -2.25
C ILE A 146 20.71 1.96 -2.47
N ALA A 147 19.86 1.44 -1.59
CA ALA A 147 19.29 0.10 -1.74
C ALA A 147 18.53 -0.08 -3.05
N ALA A 148 17.75 0.93 -3.47
CA ALA A 148 17.05 0.93 -4.75
C ALA A 148 18.00 0.71 -5.93
N LYS A 149 19.11 1.45 -5.97
CA LYS A 149 20.11 1.35 -7.05
C LYS A 149 20.80 -0.01 -7.08
N THR A 150 20.96 -0.65 -5.92
CA THR A 150 21.54 -1.99 -5.80
C THR A 150 20.57 -3.09 -6.19
N ASN A 151 19.30 -2.98 -5.78
CA ASN A 151 18.31 -4.04 -5.96
C ASN A 151 17.68 -4.06 -7.36
N LEU A 152 17.52 -2.89 -7.99
CA LEU A 152 16.80 -2.79 -9.27
C LEU A 152 17.59 -3.38 -10.44
N ASN A 153 16.91 -4.23 -11.21
CA ASN A 153 17.42 -4.81 -12.46
C ASN A 153 17.81 -3.72 -13.48
N ASP A 154 18.69 -4.07 -14.43
CA ASP A 154 19.14 -3.11 -15.45
C ASP A 154 17.99 -2.64 -16.37
N VAL A 155 17.14 -3.58 -16.79
CA VAL A 155 15.94 -3.32 -17.60
C VAL A 155 14.70 -3.41 -16.72
N LEU A 156 13.87 -2.36 -16.75
CA LEU A 156 12.64 -2.24 -15.96
C LEU A 156 11.44 -1.94 -16.87
N PRO A 157 10.20 -2.21 -16.42
CA PRO A 157 9.01 -1.83 -17.17
C PRO A 157 8.88 -0.30 -17.29
N LYS A 158 8.76 0.21 -18.51
CA LYS A 158 8.71 1.64 -18.83
C LYS A 158 7.60 2.39 -18.06
N PRO A 159 6.35 1.89 -17.99
CA PRO A 159 5.32 2.55 -17.19
C PRO A 159 5.68 2.68 -15.70
N TYR A 160 6.43 1.71 -15.16
CA TYR A 160 6.84 1.74 -13.75
C TYR A 160 7.96 2.77 -13.53
N VAL A 161 8.93 2.85 -14.44
CA VAL A 161 10.00 3.85 -14.38
C VAL A 161 9.42 5.26 -14.50
N GLU A 162 8.56 5.51 -15.49
CA GLU A 162 7.92 6.82 -15.70
C GLU A 162 7.12 7.26 -14.48
N LEU A 163 6.34 6.35 -13.89
CA LEU A 163 5.55 6.66 -12.70
C LEU A 163 6.44 6.84 -11.46
N ALA A 164 7.48 6.03 -11.28
CA ALA A 164 8.44 6.19 -10.18
C ALA A 164 9.17 7.55 -10.24
N ILE A 165 9.53 8.03 -11.42
CA ILE A 165 10.11 9.38 -11.61
C ILE A 165 9.13 10.45 -11.12
N LYS A 166 7.85 10.36 -11.53
CA LYS A 166 6.82 11.31 -11.09
C LYS A 166 6.62 11.28 -9.58
N ILE A 167 6.56 10.09 -8.98
CA ILE A 167 6.43 9.92 -7.52
C ILE A 167 7.64 10.54 -6.82
N ALA A 168 8.86 10.19 -7.22
CA ALA A 168 10.07 10.67 -6.56
C ALA A 168 10.20 12.20 -6.63
N LYS A 169 9.91 12.81 -7.79
CA LYS A 169 9.88 14.27 -7.96
C LYS A 169 8.77 14.91 -7.12
N GLY A 170 7.56 14.33 -7.12
CA GLY A 170 6.43 14.80 -6.32
C GLY A 170 6.69 14.73 -4.81
N SER A 171 7.29 13.63 -4.33
CA SER A 171 7.68 13.47 -2.93
C SER A 171 8.76 14.47 -2.53
N SER A 172 9.77 14.71 -3.38
CA SER A 172 10.78 15.76 -3.14
C SER A 172 10.14 17.15 -2.99
N ASP A 173 9.17 17.47 -3.85
CA ASP A 173 8.45 18.74 -3.80
C ASP A 173 7.55 18.87 -2.56
N PHE A 174 6.85 17.80 -2.20
CA PHE A 174 6.05 17.73 -0.97
C PHE A 174 6.91 18.01 0.26
N LEU A 175 8.05 17.34 0.39
CA LEU A 175 9.01 17.53 1.49
C LEU A 175 9.50 18.98 1.57
N LYS A 176 9.83 19.59 0.43
CA LYS A 176 10.31 20.99 0.39
C LYS A 176 9.25 22.04 0.71
N LYS A 177 7.98 21.76 0.43
CA LYS A 177 6.90 22.76 0.45
C LYS A 177 5.85 22.43 1.50
N ASN A 178 5.04 21.42 1.23
CA ASN A 178 3.86 21.10 2.02
C ASN A 178 4.23 20.64 3.43
N LEU A 179 5.25 19.80 3.57
CA LEU A 179 5.67 19.31 4.88
C LEU A 179 6.22 20.44 5.75
N VAL A 180 7.06 21.31 5.18
CA VAL A 180 7.60 22.50 5.85
C VAL A 180 6.47 23.42 6.32
N ALA A 181 5.46 23.66 5.49
CA ALA A 181 4.29 24.45 5.85
C ALA A 181 3.46 23.79 6.97
N ALA A 182 3.30 22.46 6.92
CA ALA A 182 2.51 21.71 7.89
C ALA A 182 3.10 21.71 9.30
N VAL A 183 4.41 21.92 9.44
CA VAL A 183 5.11 21.99 10.74
C VAL A 183 5.52 23.41 11.11
N ALA A 184 4.94 24.44 10.47
CA ALA A 184 5.33 25.84 10.67
C ALA A 184 5.20 26.31 12.14
N GLU A 185 4.22 25.76 12.86
CA GLU A 185 3.90 26.08 14.26
C GLU A 185 4.90 25.49 15.27
N LEU A 186 5.85 24.66 14.85
CA LEU A 186 6.85 24.02 15.72
C LEU A 186 7.77 25.06 16.38
N LYS A 187 7.68 25.28 17.68
CA LYS A 187 8.43 26.38 18.34
C LYS A 187 9.87 26.02 18.69
N ASP A 188 10.15 24.77 19.01
CA ASP A 188 11.49 24.34 19.44
C ASP A 188 12.50 24.47 18.29
N GLU A 189 13.50 25.34 18.46
CA GLU A 189 14.50 25.65 17.45
C GLU A 189 15.42 24.47 17.14
N ARG A 190 15.72 23.63 18.13
CA ARG A 190 16.59 22.46 17.94
C ARG A 190 15.86 21.42 17.10
N ILE A 191 14.60 21.11 17.42
CA ILE A 191 13.78 20.16 16.67
C ILE A 191 13.56 20.67 15.24
N ARG A 192 13.30 21.97 15.09
CA ARG A 192 13.15 22.61 13.77
C ARG A 192 14.43 22.47 12.94
N ALA A 193 15.61 22.69 13.52
CA ALA A 193 16.88 22.55 12.81
C ALA A 193 17.16 21.09 12.40
N GLU A 194 16.91 20.13 13.30
CA GLU A 194 17.04 18.69 13.02
C GLU A 194 16.14 18.26 11.86
N PHE A 195 14.86 18.62 11.91
CA PHE A 195 13.91 18.38 10.83
C PHE A 195 14.33 19.04 9.51
N GLN A 196 14.78 20.31 9.54
CA GLN A 196 15.19 21.00 8.31
C GLN A 196 16.39 20.31 7.65
N ASP A 197 17.31 19.74 8.41
CA ASP A 197 18.43 18.99 7.85
C ASP A 197 18.00 17.65 7.25
N SER A 198 17.25 16.83 8.00
CA SER A 198 16.75 15.54 7.52
C SER A 198 15.87 15.71 6.28
N ASN A 199 14.96 16.67 6.30
CA ASN A 199 14.01 16.94 5.23
C ASN A 199 14.74 17.38 3.95
N ARG A 200 15.75 18.25 4.08
CA ARG A 200 16.58 18.68 2.95
C ARG A 200 17.29 17.50 2.31
N ARG A 201 17.91 16.64 3.13
CA ARG A 201 18.65 15.45 2.66
C ARG A 201 17.72 14.43 2.01
N ALA A 202 16.56 14.17 2.59
CA ALA A 202 15.54 13.29 2.03
C ALA A 202 15.01 13.82 0.68
N ALA A 203 14.68 15.11 0.62
CA ALA A 203 14.18 15.73 -0.60
C ALA A 203 15.21 15.71 -1.73
N VAL A 204 16.49 15.94 -1.43
CA VAL A 204 17.57 15.83 -2.42
C VAL A 204 17.72 14.38 -2.89
N ALA A 205 17.78 13.42 -1.97
CA ALA A 205 17.91 12.00 -2.32
C ALA A 205 16.77 11.50 -3.24
N LEU A 206 15.53 11.91 -3.00
CA LEU A 206 14.39 11.57 -3.86
C LEU A 206 14.47 12.24 -5.24
N ALA A 207 14.89 13.52 -5.30
CA ALA A 207 15.10 14.20 -6.58
C ALA A 207 16.20 13.50 -7.40
N ASP A 208 17.31 13.17 -6.75
CA ASP A 208 18.44 12.46 -7.36
C ASP A 208 18.05 11.05 -7.82
N TYR A 209 17.19 10.37 -7.06
CA TYR A 209 16.64 9.08 -7.48
C TYR A 209 15.79 9.21 -8.75
N GLY A 210 14.90 10.21 -8.81
CA GLY A 210 14.12 10.50 -10.01
C GLY A 210 15.00 10.84 -11.22
N ALA A 211 16.03 11.66 -11.03
CA ALA A 211 16.99 12.00 -12.09
C ALA A 211 17.83 10.80 -12.53
N TRP A 212 18.21 9.92 -11.60
CA TRP A 212 18.91 8.67 -11.91
C TRP A 212 18.03 7.70 -12.70
N LEU A 213 16.76 7.53 -12.32
CA LEU A 213 15.82 6.71 -13.09
C LEU A 213 15.66 7.24 -14.51
N GLU A 214 15.53 8.56 -14.67
CA GLU A 214 15.37 9.23 -15.96
C GLU A 214 16.61 9.07 -16.86
N ARG A 215 17.81 9.15 -16.29
CA ARG A 215 19.07 9.05 -17.05
C ARG A 215 19.52 7.63 -17.31
N GLU A 216 19.43 6.74 -16.33
CA GLU A 216 20.07 5.41 -16.37
C GLU A 216 19.09 4.28 -16.71
N LYS A 217 17.82 4.38 -16.25
CA LYS A 217 16.84 3.29 -16.38
C LYS A 217 15.85 3.52 -17.51
N LEU A 218 15.34 4.73 -17.67
CA LEU A 218 14.33 5.05 -18.67
C LEU A 218 14.80 4.77 -20.11
N PRO A 219 16.05 5.08 -20.53
CA PRO A 219 16.51 4.76 -21.88
C PRO A 219 16.58 3.27 -22.19
N LYS A 220 16.70 2.42 -21.15
CA LYS A 220 16.77 0.96 -21.27
C LYS A 220 15.42 0.27 -21.02
N ALA A 221 14.39 1.02 -20.64
CA ALA A 221 13.14 0.46 -20.15
C ALA A 221 12.34 -0.24 -21.26
N SER A 222 11.68 -1.34 -20.90
CA SER A 222 10.89 -2.18 -21.82
C SER A 222 9.37 -1.94 -21.65
N PRO A 223 8.53 -2.12 -22.69
CA PRO A 223 7.08 -2.17 -22.52
C PRO A 223 6.58 -3.38 -21.69
N ASP A 224 7.43 -4.33 -21.33
CA ASP A 224 7.06 -5.56 -20.62
C ASP A 224 6.68 -5.32 -19.16
N PHE A 225 5.48 -4.79 -18.92
CA PHE A 225 4.89 -4.63 -17.57
C PHE A 225 3.95 -5.78 -17.21
N ALA A 226 3.38 -6.46 -18.22
CA ALA A 226 2.37 -7.48 -18.02
C ALA A 226 2.92 -8.65 -17.18
N LEU A 227 2.05 -9.18 -16.32
CA LEU A 227 2.37 -10.30 -15.43
C LEU A 227 2.37 -11.65 -16.18
N GLY A 228 1.60 -11.74 -17.27
CA GLY A 228 1.33 -12.98 -17.99
C GLY A 228 0.13 -13.74 -17.38
N GLU A 229 -0.54 -14.54 -18.21
CA GLU A 229 -1.80 -15.21 -17.83
C GLU A 229 -1.63 -16.18 -16.65
N GLU A 230 -0.61 -17.03 -16.68
CA GLU A 230 -0.35 -18.02 -15.63
C GLU A 230 -0.16 -17.37 -14.26
N LYS A 231 0.73 -16.38 -14.19
CA LYS A 231 0.98 -15.63 -12.95
C LYS A 231 -0.24 -14.82 -12.52
N TYR A 232 -1.01 -14.27 -13.46
CA TYR A 232 -2.24 -13.55 -13.14
C TYR A 232 -3.33 -14.48 -12.58
N GLN A 233 -3.48 -15.69 -13.11
CA GLN A 233 -4.38 -16.70 -12.55
C GLN A 233 -3.95 -17.10 -11.14
N ARG A 234 -2.65 -17.32 -10.91
CA ARG A 234 -2.11 -17.60 -9.57
C ARG A 234 -2.34 -16.44 -8.59
N LEU A 235 -2.14 -15.19 -9.03
CA LEU A 235 -2.43 -14.02 -8.21
C LEU A 235 -3.90 -14.04 -7.74
N LEU A 236 -4.84 -14.28 -8.65
CA LEU A 236 -6.27 -14.33 -8.34
C LEU A 236 -6.61 -15.45 -7.33
N ALA A 237 -6.15 -16.67 -7.59
CA ALA A 237 -6.44 -17.81 -6.74
C ALA A 237 -5.74 -17.71 -5.37
N GLU A 238 -4.45 -17.41 -5.36
CA GLU A 238 -3.62 -17.43 -4.13
C GLU A 238 -3.86 -16.22 -3.23
N THR A 239 -4.27 -15.07 -3.78
CA THR A 239 -4.30 -13.79 -3.03
C THR A 239 -5.67 -13.14 -2.92
N GLU A 240 -6.58 -13.43 -3.88
CA GLU A 240 -7.93 -12.87 -3.90
C GLU A 240 -9.02 -13.96 -3.74
N LEU A 241 -8.60 -15.23 -3.59
CA LEU A 241 -9.47 -16.41 -3.44
C LEU A 241 -10.46 -16.58 -4.61
N VAL A 242 -10.03 -16.21 -5.82
CA VAL A 242 -10.81 -16.35 -7.05
C VAL A 242 -10.20 -17.44 -7.92
N ASP A 243 -10.85 -18.60 -7.97
CA ASP A 243 -10.39 -19.78 -8.73
C ASP A 243 -10.82 -19.76 -10.21
N LEU A 244 -11.53 -18.71 -10.64
CA LEU A 244 -11.97 -18.59 -12.03
C LEU A 244 -10.78 -18.29 -12.96
N PRO A 245 -10.70 -18.95 -14.14
CA PRO A 245 -9.70 -18.60 -15.14
C PRO A 245 -9.84 -17.14 -15.59
N PRO A 246 -8.73 -16.43 -15.90
CA PRO A 246 -8.78 -15.03 -16.33
C PRO A 246 -9.72 -14.77 -17.52
N ALA A 247 -9.75 -15.69 -18.49
CA ALA A 247 -10.66 -15.59 -19.64
C ALA A 247 -12.14 -15.61 -19.23
N LYS A 248 -12.51 -16.40 -18.21
CA LYS A 248 -13.89 -16.45 -17.71
C LYS A 248 -14.27 -15.17 -16.96
N ILE A 249 -13.34 -14.62 -16.18
CA ILE A 249 -13.54 -13.32 -15.51
C ILE A 249 -13.74 -12.22 -16.55
N LEU A 250 -12.93 -12.21 -17.62
CA LEU A 250 -13.08 -11.25 -18.72
C LEU A 250 -14.44 -11.37 -19.40
N GLU A 251 -14.89 -12.61 -19.69
CA GLU A 251 -16.21 -12.87 -20.27
C GLU A 251 -17.34 -12.29 -19.40
N ILE A 252 -17.32 -12.57 -18.08
CA ILE A 252 -18.30 -12.06 -17.12
C ILE A 252 -18.28 -10.52 -17.11
N GLY A 253 -17.09 -9.93 -17.01
CA GLY A 253 -16.93 -8.47 -16.99
C GLY A 253 -17.44 -7.79 -18.26
N MET A 254 -17.18 -8.38 -19.43
CA MET A 254 -17.64 -7.83 -20.71
C MET A 254 -19.15 -7.96 -20.90
N ALA A 255 -19.75 -9.06 -20.42
CA ALA A 255 -21.20 -9.24 -20.43
C ALA A 255 -21.90 -8.20 -19.52
N GLU A 256 -21.38 -8.01 -18.30
CA GLU A 256 -21.94 -7.04 -17.36
C GLU A 256 -21.74 -5.61 -17.86
N LEU A 257 -20.57 -5.27 -18.41
CA LEU A 257 -20.33 -3.96 -19.02
C LEU A 257 -21.36 -3.64 -20.11
N LYS A 258 -21.67 -4.61 -20.99
CA LYS A 258 -22.67 -4.43 -22.04
C LYS A 258 -24.08 -4.22 -21.46
N LYS A 259 -24.45 -4.99 -20.44
CA LYS A 259 -25.73 -4.86 -19.74
C LYS A 259 -25.88 -3.48 -19.10
N GLU A 260 -24.87 -3.03 -18.38
CA GLU A 260 -24.90 -1.72 -17.71
C GLU A 260 -24.87 -0.55 -18.71
N GLN A 261 -24.20 -0.70 -19.86
CA GLN A 261 -24.30 0.28 -20.95
C GLN A 261 -25.70 0.38 -21.53
N GLN A 262 -26.43 -0.75 -21.63
CA GLN A 262 -27.83 -0.75 -22.08
C GLN A 262 -28.73 -0.09 -21.03
N ALA A 263 -28.60 -0.46 -19.76
CA ALA A 263 -29.35 0.14 -18.66
C ALA A 263 -29.11 1.66 -18.58
N PHE A 264 -27.86 2.10 -18.71
CA PHE A 264 -27.49 3.51 -18.76
C PHE A 264 -28.16 4.24 -19.93
N ALA A 265 -28.16 3.64 -21.13
CA ALA A 265 -28.80 4.22 -22.30
C ALA A 265 -30.33 4.29 -22.18
N GLU A 266 -30.96 3.26 -21.61
CA GLU A 266 -32.41 3.22 -21.36
C GLU A 266 -32.83 4.25 -20.31
N ALA A 267 -32.08 4.37 -19.22
CA ALA A 267 -32.32 5.38 -18.19
C ALA A 267 -32.22 6.79 -18.77
N ALA A 268 -31.17 7.08 -19.57
CA ALA A 268 -31.05 8.37 -20.23
C ALA A 268 -32.21 8.67 -21.19
N ARG A 269 -32.69 7.66 -21.92
CA ARG A 269 -33.83 7.79 -22.85
C ARG A 269 -35.14 8.14 -22.14
N LYS A 270 -35.31 7.76 -20.86
CA LYS A 270 -36.46 8.16 -20.03
C LYS A 270 -36.42 9.63 -19.63
N ILE A 271 -35.22 10.21 -19.52
CA ILE A 271 -35.00 11.59 -19.10
C ILE A 271 -35.09 12.54 -20.31
N ASP A 272 -34.34 12.23 -21.37
CA ASP A 272 -34.38 12.99 -22.62
C ASP A 272 -34.07 12.06 -23.81
N PRO A 273 -35.10 11.61 -24.56
CA PRO A 273 -34.91 10.70 -25.69
C PRO A 273 -34.22 11.36 -26.90
N GLY A 274 -34.10 12.70 -26.92
CA GLY A 274 -33.45 13.45 -28.00
C GLY A 274 -31.93 13.57 -27.87
N LYS A 275 -31.35 13.13 -26.75
CA LYS A 275 -29.92 13.24 -26.44
C LYS A 275 -29.26 11.89 -26.25
N SER A 276 -27.95 11.83 -26.47
CA SER A 276 -27.16 10.65 -26.13
C SER A 276 -27.07 10.48 -24.61
N ALA A 277 -26.86 9.25 -24.14
CA ALA A 277 -26.74 8.97 -22.71
C ALA A 277 -25.61 9.76 -22.03
N ARG A 278 -24.52 10.03 -22.76
CA ARG A 278 -23.41 10.85 -22.26
C ARG A 278 -23.79 12.32 -22.08
N GLU A 279 -24.59 12.87 -22.98
CA GLU A 279 -25.07 14.26 -22.88
C GLU A 279 -26.06 14.42 -21.74
N VAL A 280 -27.00 13.48 -21.60
CA VAL A 280 -27.93 13.44 -20.46
C VAL A 280 -27.16 13.36 -19.14
N PHE A 281 -26.18 12.46 -19.04
CA PHE A 281 -25.35 12.35 -17.84
C PHE A 281 -24.59 13.64 -17.52
N LYS A 282 -24.00 14.29 -18.53
CA LYS A 282 -23.34 15.58 -18.35
C LYS A 282 -24.31 16.68 -17.91
N GLN A 283 -25.56 16.65 -18.37
CA GLN A 283 -26.58 17.60 -17.94
C GLN A 283 -26.97 17.37 -16.48
N ILE A 284 -27.20 16.12 -16.07
CA ILE A 284 -27.53 15.79 -14.67
C ILE A 284 -26.37 16.16 -13.74
N GLN A 285 -25.12 16.09 -14.20
CA GLN A 285 -23.97 16.59 -13.44
C GLN A 285 -23.99 18.10 -13.18
N SER A 286 -24.94 18.88 -13.73
CA SER A 286 -25.16 20.27 -13.32
C SER A 286 -26.13 20.41 -12.13
N GLU A 287 -26.83 19.33 -11.80
CA GLU A 287 -27.76 19.23 -10.67
C GLU A 287 -27.01 18.65 -9.47
N HIS A 288 -26.28 19.50 -8.75
CA HIS A 288 -25.59 19.13 -7.52
C HIS A 288 -25.75 20.24 -6.46
N PRO A 289 -25.62 19.91 -5.17
CA PRO A 289 -25.51 20.92 -4.13
C PRO A 289 -24.38 21.91 -4.42
N THR A 290 -24.54 23.15 -3.98
CA THR A 290 -23.43 24.11 -3.99
C THR A 290 -22.37 23.70 -2.94
N PRO A 291 -21.13 24.19 -3.01
CA PRO A 291 -20.12 23.94 -1.98
C PRO A 291 -20.62 24.25 -0.55
N GLU A 292 -21.45 25.28 -0.39
CA GLU A 292 -22.03 25.69 0.89
C GLU A 292 -23.11 24.72 1.39
N ASN A 293 -23.87 24.10 0.48
CA ASN A 293 -25.02 23.25 0.80
C ASN A 293 -24.69 21.75 0.77
N LEU A 294 -23.50 21.36 0.33
CA LEU A 294 -23.10 19.96 0.20
C LEU A 294 -23.27 19.16 1.50
N LEU A 295 -22.76 19.68 2.63
CA LEU A 295 -22.86 18.98 3.92
C LEU A 295 -24.31 18.93 4.44
N PRO A 296 -25.07 20.03 4.47
CA PRO A 296 -26.49 19.99 4.87
C PRO A 296 -27.35 19.04 4.02
N ASP A 297 -27.18 19.02 2.70
CA ASP A 297 -28.04 18.23 1.82
C ASP A 297 -27.73 16.74 1.94
N ILE A 298 -26.46 16.36 1.98
CA ILE A 298 -26.07 14.96 2.24
C ILE A 298 -26.50 14.51 3.63
N GLY A 299 -26.46 15.39 4.64
CA GLY A 299 -26.93 15.09 5.99
C GLY A 299 -28.40 14.66 6.03
N LYS A 300 -29.28 15.35 5.29
CA LYS A 300 -30.71 15.00 5.19
C LYS A 300 -30.93 13.64 4.53
N ASP A 301 -30.13 13.30 3.51
CA ASP A 301 -30.25 12.03 2.80
C ASP A 301 -29.79 10.85 3.66
N LEU A 302 -28.73 11.05 4.47
CA LEU A 302 -28.25 10.03 5.40
C LEU A 302 -29.22 9.77 6.56
N GLU A 303 -29.94 10.80 7.03
CA GLU A 303 -30.98 10.63 8.06
C GLU A 303 -32.22 9.86 7.56
N GLN A 304 -32.35 9.64 6.25
CA GLN A 304 -33.45 8.89 5.64
C GLN A 304 -33.18 7.39 5.47
N ILE A 305 -31.95 6.92 5.74
CA ILE A 305 -31.50 5.52 5.60
C ILE A 305 -31.38 4.87 6.99
#